data_AF-A0AA88XUS6-F1
#
_entry.id   AF-A0AA88XUS6-F1
#
_cell.length_a   1.000
_cell.length_b   1.000
_cell.length_c   1.000
_cell.angle_alpha   90.00
_cell.angle_beta   90.00
_cell.angle_gamma   90.00
#
_symmetry.space_group_name_H-M   'P 1'
#
loop_
_entity.id
_entity.type
_entity.pdbx_description
1 polymer ?
#
loop_
_entity_poly.entity_id
_entity_poly.type
_entity_poly.pdbx_seq_one_letter_code
_entity_poly.pdbx_strand_id
1 'polypeptide(L)'
;MLWQLVKKWHESFPGRVSARKLRKALRSCNINTEETHMPKNHKKVLTEMTDYLVQNMVDIKTIMSQLISQDVLSDVTKAYVSAPTTRDQRIMRLLEVLSTKEHGLYMIVDVFKKTGNQFLADELMAKGHIRQIGRKLDLDNHHLDEVDGYFESGIPEMFWQLVKRWHAKYPNRVSARRLRTALQSCSIDTEETHMPKKHKDALHKMTQFLVDNIMDINIMMPLLISGNILSDVTVAYVSAPSTLNQKIMRLLEVLSTKEHGLYMICDIFKKTGQGFIADRMIGIFIF
;
A
#
# COMPACT_ATOMS: atom_id res chain seq x y z
N MET A 1 -43.60 1.34 8.61
CA MET A 1 -44.26 0.23 7.87
C MET A 1 -43.27 -0.71 7.19
N LEU A 2 -42.30 -0.22 6.40
CA LEU A 2 -41.21 -1.02 5.78
C LEU A 2 -40.35 -1.84 6.78
N TRP A 3 -40.08 -1.29 7.97
CA TRP A 3 -39.33 -1.98 9.04
C TRP A 3 -40.02 -3.25 9.57
N GLN A 4 -41.35 -3.23 9.77
CA GLN A 4 -42.12 -4.41 10.20
C GLN A 4 -42.04 -5.53 9.16
N LEU A 5 -42.00 -5.18 7.87
CA LEU A 5 -41.87 -6.11 6.76
C LEU A 5 -40.46 -6.71 6.67
N VAL A 6 -39.41 -5.89 6.78
CA VAL A 6 -38.02 -6.37 6.78
C VAL A 6 -37.74 -7.26 8.00
N LYS A 7 -38.28 -6.89 9.18
CA LYS A 7 -38.15 -7.66 10.41
C LYS A 7 -38.89 -9.01 10.32
N LYS A 8 -40.18 -9.03 9.94
CA LYS A 8 -40.96 -10.27 9.74
C LYS A 8 -40.34 -11.17 8.67
N TRP A 9 -39.87 -10.59 7.56
CA TRP A 9 -39.25 -11.35 6.48
C TRP A 9 -37.92 -11.97 6.92
N HIS A 10 -37.14 -11.26 7.72
CA HIS A 10 -35.85 -11.74 8.21
C HIS A 10 -35.99 -12.79 9.34
N GLU A 11 -36.99 -12.64 10.22
CA GLU A 11 -37.38 -13.68 11.19
C GLU A 11 -37.84 -14.97 10.50
N SER A 12 -38.43 -14.85 9.30
CA SER A 12 -38.87 -15.99 8.49
C SER A 12 -37.74 -16.71 7.74
N PHE A 13 -36.57 -16.07 7.56
CA PHE A 13 -35.46 -16.62 6.76
C PHE A 13 -34.07 -16.34 7.36
N PRO A 14 -33.76 -16.81 8.57
CA PRO A 14 -32.43 -16.66 9.16
C PRO A 14 -31.35 -17.31 8.28
N GLY A 15 -30.35 -16.53 7.88
CA GLY A 15 -29.19 -17.01 7.12
C GLY A 15 -29.29 -16.98 5.58
N ARG A 16 -30.42 -16.58 4.97
CA ARG A 16 -30.59 -16.63 3.49
C ARG A 16 -30.50 -15.29 2.76
N VAL A 17 -30.28 -14.18 3.46
CA VAL A 17 -30.38 -12.81 2.92
C VAL A 17 -29.03 -12.09 2.90
N SER A 18 -28.47 -11.98 1.71
CA SER A 18 -27.33 -11.11 1.39
C SER A 18 -27.79 -9.66 1.17
N ALA A 19 -26.94 -8.68 1.41
CA ALA A 19 -27.12 -7.27 1.05
C ALA A 19 -27.49 -7.11 -0.44
N ARG A 20 -27.00 -8.00 -1.30
CA ARG A 20 -27.39 -8.07 -2.72
C ARG A 20 -28.86 -8.44 -2.93
N LYS A 21 -29.37 -9.44 -2.20
CA LYS A 21 -30.79 -9.83 -2.23
C LYS A 21 -31.67 -8.74 -1.63
N LEU A 22 -31.23 -8.12 -0.54
CA LEU A 22 -31.93 -6.99 0.09
C LEU A 22 -32.12 -5.83 -0.91
N ARG A 23 -31.05 -5.43 -1.60
CA ARG A 23 -31.14 -4.39 -2.65
C ARG A 23 -32.07 -4.76 -3.80
N LYS A 24 -32.01 -6.01 -4.28
CA LYS A 24 -32.89 -6.47 -5.35
C LYS A 24 -34.36 -6.35 -4.93
N ALA A 25 -34.67 -6.65 -3.67
CA ALA A 25 -36.00 -6.47 -3.10
C ALA A 25 -36.38 -4.98 -2.95
N LEU A 26 -35.46 -4.11 -2.55
CA LEU A 26 -35.72 -2.66 -2.44
C LEU A 26 -35.97 -2.01 -3.81
N ARG A 27 -35.27 -2.46 -4.86
CA ARG A 27 -35.52 -2.02 -6.24
C ARG A 27 -36.88 -2.45 -6.76
N SER A 28 -37.33 -3.66 -6.46
CA SER A 28 -38.71 -4.07 -6.78
C SER A 28 -39.77 -3.25 -6.04
N CYS A 29 -39.37 -2.42 -5.07
CA CYS A 29 -40.22 -1.49 -4.35
C CYS A 29 -39.99 -0.02 -4.74
N ASN A 30 -39.35 0.28 -5.89
CA ASN A 30 -39.06 1.64 -6.37
C ASN A 30 -38.21 2.51 -5.42
N ILE A 31 -37.44 1.90 -4.52
CA ILE A 31 -36.50 2.62 -3.67
C ILE A 31 -35.22 2.85 -4.47
N ASN A 32 -34.86 4.11 -4.70
CA ASN A 32 -33.66 4.47 -5.46
C ASN A 32 -32.42 3.99 -4.71
N THR A 33 -31.71 3.01 -5.29
CA THR A 33 -30.41 2.55 -4.81
C THR A 33 -29.42 2.86 -5.92
N GLU A 34 -28.77 4.03 -5.87
CA GLU A 34 -27.82 4.45 -6.90
C GLU A 34 -26.78 3.35 -7.16
N GLU A 35 -26.56 3.08 -8.45
CA GLU A 35 -25.72 1.99 -8.94
C GLU A 35 -24.27 2.42 -8.97
N THR A 36 -23.61 2.40 -7.82
CA THR A 36 -22.16 2.51 -7.80
C THR A 36 -21.59 1.31 -7.06
N HIS A 37 -21.01 0.39 -7.82
CA HIS A 37 -20.45 -0.85 -7.32
C HIS A 37 -18.98 -0.67 -6.96
N MET A 38 -18.58 -1.22 -5.82
CA MET A 38 -17.18 -1.24 -5.41
C MET A 38 -16.30 -1.86 -6.51
N PRO A 39 -15.18 -1.22 -6.88
CA PRO A 39 -14.19 -1.80 -7.77
C PRO A 39 -13.75 -3.22 -7.34
N LYS A 40 -13.54 -4.12 -8.30
CA LYS A 40 -13.26 -5.56 -8.03
C LYS A 40 -12.04 -5.77 -7.13
N ASN A 41 -11.00 -4.95 -7.28
CA ASN A 41 -9.81 -4.95 -6.44
C ASN A 41 -10.14 -4.55 -4.99
N HIS A 42 -10.91 -3.47 -4.77
CA HIS A 42 -11.30 -3.02 -3.44
C HIS A 42 -12.20 -4.04 -2.74
N LYS A 43 -13.12 -4.65 -3.50
CA LYS A 43 -13.97 -5.73 -3.00
C LYS A 43 -13.17 -6.95 -2.59
N LYS A 44 -12.17 -7.35 -3.39
CA LYS A 44 -11.26 -8.45 -3.08
C LYS A 44 -10.51 -8.20 -1.77
N VAL A 45 -9.94 -7.00 -1.58
CA VAL A 45 -9.26 -6.61 -0.33
C VAL A 45 -10.21 -6.73 0.87
N LEU A 46 -11.43 -6.19 0.76
CA LEU A 46 -12.41 -6.23 1.85
C LEU A 46 -12.83 -7.67 2.19
N THR A 47 -13.02 -8.53 1.18
CA THR A 47 -13.32 -9.96 1.38
C THR A 47 -12.17 -10.66 2.10
N GLU A 48 -10.93 -10.47 1.66
CA GLU A 48 -9.74 -11.10 2.26
C GLU A 48 -9.41 -10.57 3.66
N MET A 49 -9.89 -9.38 4.01
CA MET A 49 -9.72 -8.77 5.32
C MET A 49 -10.89 -9.08 6.27
N THR A 50 -11.94 -9.76 5.81
CA THR A 50 -13.18 -9.91 6.58
C THR A 50 -12.95 -10.58 7.93
N ASP A 51 -12.25 -11.71 7.97
CA ASP A 51 -12.01 -12.45 9.21
C ASP A 51 -11.19 -11.64 10.21
N TYR A 52 -10.14 -10.97 9.72
CA TYR A 52 -9.31 -10.09 10.53
C TYR A 52 -10.09 -8.91 11.11
N LEU A 53 -10.90 -8.24 10.28
CA LEU A 53 -11.74 -7.12 10.72
C LEU A 53 -12.79 -7.58 11.73
N VAL A 54 -13.37 -8.77 11.54
CA VAL A 54 -14.32 -9.36 12.50
C VAL A 54 -13.65 -9.58 13.85
N GLN A 55 -12.43 -10.11 13.87
CA GLN A 55 -11.70 -10.37 15.11
C GLN A 55 -11.32 -9.08 15.84
N ASN A 56 -10.79 -8.09 15.11
CA ASN A 56 -10.10 -6.92 15.69
C ASN A 56 -10.97 -5.67 15.81
N MET A 57 -12.15 -5.62 15.17
CA MET A 57 -13.07 -4.49 15.33
C MET A 57 -13.85 -4.60 16.65
N VAL A 58 -13.44 -3.84 17.66
CA VAL A 58 -14.04 -3.91 19.00
C VAL A 58 -15.32 -3.07 19.10
N ASP A 59 -15.33 -1.85 18.54
CA ASP A 59 -16.44 -0.90 18.72
C ASP A 59 -17.24 -0.63 17.44
N ILE A 60 -18.01 -1.64 17.01
CA ILE A 60 -18.93 -1.50 15.88
C ILE A 60 -20.01 -0.42 16.10
N LYS A 61 -20.39 -0.11 17.34
CA LYS A 61 -21.46 0.87 17.61
C LYS A 61 -21.00 2.28 17.26
N THR A 62 -19.77 2.63 17.63
CA THR A 62 -19.17 3.93 17.30
C THR A 62 -18.92 4.03 15.80
N ILE A 63 -18.43 2.96 15.16
CA ILE A 63 -18.25 2.89 13.70
C ILE A 63 -19.58 3.08 12.96
N MET A 64 -20.64 2.39 13.38
CA MET A 64 -21.97 2.54 12.80
C MET A 64 -22.52 3.96 12.97
N SER A 65 -22.35 4.57 14.14
CA SER A 65 -22.79 5.95 14.40
C SER A 65 -22.12 6.94 13.46
N GLN A 66 -20.82 6.78 13.19
CA GLN A 66 -20.08 7.59 12.22
C GLN A 66 -20.54 7.37 10.78
N LEU A 67 -20.83 6.13 10.38
CA LEU A 67 -21.33 5.85 9.04
C LEU A 67 -22.77 6.35 8.83
N ILE A 68 -23.56 6.47 9.90
CA ILE A 68 -24.89 7.08 9.84
C ILE A 68 -24.77 8.60 9.73
N SER A 69 -23.89 9.23 10.51
CA SER A 69 -23.73 10.69 10.48
C SER A 69 -23.16 11.20 9.14
N GLN A 70 -22.43 10.35 8.42
CA GLN A 70 -21.90 10.63 7.08
C GLN A 70 -22.86 10.23 5.94
N ASP A 71 -24.11 9.86 6.25
CA ASP A 71 -25.12 9.38 5.30
C ASP A 71 -24.66 8.17 4.46
N VAL A 72 -23.70 7.40 4.99
CA VAL A 72 -23.24 6.15 4.36
C VAL A 72 -24.28 5.06 4.62
N LEU A 73 -24.84 4.95 5.82
CA LEU A 73 -25.87 3.96 6.12
C LEU A 73 -27.26 4.60 6.14
N SER A 74 -28.09 4.27 5.15
CA SER A 74 -29.53 4.56 5.20
C SER A 74 -30.23 3.75 6.29
N ASP A 75 -31.42 4.19 6.71
CA ASP A 75 -32.24 3.52 7.73
C ASP A 75 -32.42 2.02 7.48
N VAL A 76 -32.59 1.63 6.21
CA VAL A 76 -32.76 0.23 5.81
C VAL A 76 -31.46 -0.56 6.00
N THR A 77 -30.32 0.00 5.59
CA THR A 77 -29.02 -0.67 5.75
C THR A 77 -28.55 -0.70 7.19
N LYS A 78 -28.82 0.36 7.96
CA LYS A 78 -28.64 0.40 9.41
C LYS A 78 -29.42 -0.72 10.10
N ALA A 79 -30.71 -0.86 9.79
CA ALA A 79 -31.54 -1.92 10.36
C ALA A 79 -31.02 -3.31 9.99
N TYR A 80 -30.56 -3.51 8.75
CA TYR A 80 -29.96 -4.77 8.31
C TYR A 80 -28.69 -5.13 9.08
N VAL A 81 -27.79 -4.16 9.28
CA VAL A 81 -26.54 -4.33 10.03
C VAL A 81 -26.80 -4.53 11.52
N SER A 82 -27.78 -3.86 12.11
CA SER A 82 -28.12 -3.98 13.54
C SER A 82 -28.95 -5.21 13.89
N ALA A 83 -29.61 -5.85 12.93
CA ALA A 83 -30.51 -6.98 13.18
C ALA A 83 -29.87 -8.23 13.84
N PRO A 84 -28.62 -8.63 13.54
CA PRO A 84 -27.97 -9.73 14.26
C PRO A 84 -27.73 -9.40 15.74
N THR A 85 -27.64 -10.44 16.57
CA THR A 85 -27.34 -10.32 18.00
C THR A 85 -25.84 -10.27 18.29
N THR A 86 -25.02 -11.01 17.53
CA THR A 86 -23.57 -11.09 17.77
C THR A 86 -22.82 -9.95 17.07
N ARG A 87 -21.75 -9.47 17.72
CA ARG A 87 -20.84 -8.44 17.16
C ARG A 87 -20.35 -8.85 15.76
N ASP A 88 -19.88 -10.08 15.64
CA ASP A 88 -19.23 -10.59 14.43
C ASP A 88 -20.19 -10.63 13.24
N GLN A 89 -21.45 -11.04 13.46
CA GLN A 89 -22.46 -11.02 12.41
C GLN A 89 -22.83 -9.59 11.98
N ARG A 90 -22.81 -8.64 12.91
CA ARG A 90 -23.01 -7.21 12.57
C ARG A 90 -21.85 -6.69 11.74
N ILE A 91 -20.60 -7.02 12.09
CA ILE A 91 -19.41 -6.64 11.31
C ILE A 91 -19.49 -7.22 9.91
N MET A 92 -19.77 -8.52 9.77
CA MET A 92 -19.92 -9.16 8.45
C MET A 92 -20.96 -8.47 7.57
N ARG A 93 -22.13 -8.12 8.14
CA ARG A 93 -23.18 -7.39 7.41
C ARG A 93 -22.78 -5.98 7.05
N LEU A 94 -22.06 -5.30 7.94
CA LEU A 94 -21.54 -3.97 7.67
C LEU A 94 -20.59 -3.99 6.47
N LEU A 95 -19.63 -4.90 6.47
CA LEU A 95 -18.69 -5.10 5.36
C LEU A 95 -19.44 -5.48 4.08
N GLU A 96 -20.50 -6.29 4.18
CA GLU A 96 -21.34 -6.61 3.03
C GLU A 96 -22.04 -5.38 2.45
N VAL A 97 -22.62 -4.53 3.29
CA VAL A 97 -23.24 -3.25 2.86
C VAL A 97 -22.18 -2.34 2.23
N LEU A 98 -21.01 -2.20 2.83
CA LEU A 98 -19.93 -1.36 2.29
C LEU A 98 -19.43 -1.88 0.94
N SER A 99 -19.29 -3.19 0.76
CA SER A 99 -18.84 -3.85 -0.49
C SER A 99 -19.73 -3.56 -1.69
N THR A 100 -20.88 -2.97 -1.43
CA THR A 100 -21.90 -2.68 -2.43
C THR A 100 -21.98 -1.19 -2.77
N LYS A 101 -21.14 -0.35 -2.16
CA LYS A 101 -20.93 1.07 -2.47
C LYS A 101 -19.61 1.27 -3.20
N GLU A 102 -19.55 2.18 -4.17
CA GLU A 102 -18.34 2.45 -4.98
C GLU A 102 -17.12 2.81 -4.14
N HIS A 103 -17.26 3.74 -3.20
CA HIS A 103 -16.18 4.16 -2.30
C HIS A 103 -16.20 3.46 -0.94
N GLY A 104 -16.89 2.32 -0.81
CA GLY A 104 -17.10 1.66 0.48
C GLY A 104 -15.82 1.29 1.25
N LEU A 105 -14.73 0.99 0.52
CA LEU A 105 -13.42 0.70 1.12
C LEU A 105 -12.82 1.95 1.79
N TYR A 106 -12.86 3.08 1.09
CA TYR A 106 -12.35 4.35 1.63
C TYR A 106 -13.26 4.91 2.73
N MET A 107 -14.57 4.72 2.62
CA MET A 107 -15.54 5.11 3.66
C MET A 107 -15.23 4.42 5.00
N ILE A 108 -14.92 3.11 4.98
CA ILE A 108 -14.61 2.40 6.23
C ILE A 108 -13.22 2.76 6.77
N VAL A 109 -12.25 3.02 5.89
CA VAL A 109 -10.92 3.54 6.28
C VAL A 109 -11.04 4.89 6.97
N ASP A 110 -11.79 5.83 6.39
CA ASP A 110 -12.00 7.16 6.99
C ASP A 110 -12.65 7.06 8.38
N VAL A 111 -13.66 6.19 8.51
CA VAL A 111 -14.31 5.96 9.81
C VAL A 111 -13.35 5.31 10.81
N PHE A 112 -12.50 4.37 10.40
CA PHE A 112 -11.49 3.81 11.30
C PHE A 112 -10.52 4.86 11.83
N LYS A 113 -10.05 5.77 10.97
CA LYS A 113 -9.19 6.90 11.39
C LYS A 113 -9.90 7.80 12.41
N LYS A 114 -11.17 8.12 12.17
CA LYS A 114 -11.99 8.99 13.06
C LYS A 114 -12.38 8.34 14.38
N THR A 115 -12.36 7.02 14.47
CA THR A 115 -12.81 6.25 15.65
C THR A 115 -11.66 5.69 16.49
N GLY A 116 -10.41 6.11 16.22
CA GLY A 116 -9.24 5.60 16.93
C GLY A 116 -8.83 4.18 16.53
N ASN A 117 -9.40 3.63 15.45
CA ASN A 117 -9.05 2.34 14.89
C ASN A 117 -8.00 2.49 13.77
N GLN A 118 -7.03 3.39 13.95
CA GLN A 118 -6.03 3.75 12.94
C GLN A 118 -5.27 2.53 12.41
N PHE A 119 -4.90 1.59 13.28
CA PHE A 119 -4.26 0.34 12.90
C PHE A 119 -5.06 -0.47 11.88
N LEU A 120 -6.39 -0.60 12.03
CA LEU A 120 -7.23 -1.28 11.04
C LEU A 120 -7.29 -0.53 9.71
N ALA A 121 -7.26 0.80 9.75
CA ALA A 121 -7.23 1.65 8.56
C ALA A 121 -5.92 1.43 7.78
N ASP A 122 -4.80 1.44 8.49
CA ASP A 122 -3.47 1.27 7.93
C ASP A 122 -3.30 -0.13 7.34
N GLU A 123 -3.77 -1.18 8.01
CA GLU A 123 -3.67 -2.55 7.52
C GLU A 123 -4.53 -2.80 6.26
N LEU A 124 -5.74 -2.22 6.22
CA LEU A 124 -6.64 -2.31 5.07
C LEU A 124 -6.06 -1.59 3.84
N MET A 125 -5.46 -0.42 4.06
CA MET A 125 -4.80 0.36 3.02
C MET A 125 -3.48 -0.30 2.58
N ALA A 126 -2.70 -0.82 3.52
CA ALA A 126 -1.46 -1.53 3.26
C ALA A 126 -1.70 -2.74 2.36
N LYS A 127 -2.66 -3.62 2.68
CA LYS A 127 -2.99 -4.78 1.84
C LYS A 127 -3.45 -4.38 0.43
N GLY A 128 -4.25 -3.32 0.34
CA GLY A 128 -4.69 -2.76 -0.94
C GLY A 128 -3.54 -2.23 -1.78
N HIS A 129 -2.64 -1.46 -1.18
CA HIS A 129 -1.46 -0.90 -1.84
C HIS A 129 -0.45 -1.99 -2.20
N ILE A 130 -0.19 -2.95 -1.31
CA ILE A 130 0.77 -4.04 -1.50
C ILE A 130 0.39 -4.91 -2.71
N ARG A 131 -0.89 -5.31 -2.83
CA ARG A 131 -1.34 -6.04 -4.02
C ARG A 131 -1.26 -5.20 -5.30
N GLN A 132 -1.51 -3.90 -5.23
CA GLN A 132 -1.40 -3.01 -6.40
C GLN A 132 0.05 -2.79 -6.82
N ILE A 133 0.94 -2.49 -5.87
CA ILE A 133 2.38 -2.32 -6.10
C ILE A 133 2.96 -3.62 -6.64
N GLY A 134 2.67 -4.75 -5.99
CA GLY A 134 3.24 -6.03 -6.40
C GLY A 134 2.82 -6.46 -7.81
N ARG A 135 1.56 -6.22 -8.20
CA ARG A 135 1.13 -6.43 -9.60
C ARG A 135 1.88 -5.56 -10.59
N LYS A 136 2.18 -4.30 -10.24
CA LYS A 136 2.97 -3.39 -11.09
C LYS A 136 4.45 -3.78 -11.15
N LEU A 137 4.92 -4.53 -10.15
CA LEU A 137 6.24 -5.16 -10.10
C LEU A 137 6.25 -6.57 -10.76
N ASP A 138 5.18 -6.96 -11.45
CA ASP A 138 4.99 -8.27 -12.07
C ASP A 138 5.11 -9.46 -11.08
N LEU A 139 4.76 -9.24 -9.81
CA LEU A 139 4.56 -10.33 -8.85
C LEU A 139 3.25 -11.05 -9.19
N ASP A 140 3.32 -12.37 -9.33
CA ASP A 140 2.12 -13.19 -9.50
C ASP A 140 1.32 -13.28 -8.18
N ASN A 141 0.12 -13.86 -8.26
CA ASN A 141 -0.73 -13.99 -7.08
C ASN A 141 -0.11 -14.90 -6.01
N HIS A 142 0.71 -15.89 -6.38
CA HIS A 142 1.33 -16.79 -5.39
C HIS A 142 2.30 -16.03 -4.49
N HIS A 143 3.12 -15.14 -5.05
CA HIS A 143 3.99 -14.26 -4.27
C HIS A 143 3.21 -13.30 -3.38
N LEU A 144 2.10 -12.74 -3.88
CA LEU A 144 1.25 -11.86 -3.09
C LEU A 144 0.52 -12.60 -1.97
N ASP A 145 0.14 -13.85 -2.20
CA ASP A 145 -0.52 -14.70 -1.21
C ASP A 145 0.49 -15.17 -0.13
N GLU A 146 1.79 -15.33 -0.46
CA GLU A 146 2.85 -15.55 0.53
C GLU A 146 2.95 -14.38 1.52
N VAL A 147 2.88 -13.13 1.03
CA VAL A 147 2.91 -11.93 1.87
C VAL A 147 1.70 -11.88 2.79
N ASP A 148 0.52 -12.24 2.28
CA ASP A 148 -0.71 -12.31 3.06
C ASP A 148 -0.63 -13.34 4.20
N GLY A 149 0.22 -14.36 4.10
CA GLY A 149 0.46 -15.34 5.16
C GLY A 149 1.16 -14.77 6.40
N TYR A 150 1.77 -13.59 6.30
CA TYR A 150 2.47 -12.92 7.41
C TYR A 150 1.69 -11.71 7.94
N PHE A 151 0.37 -11.75 7.76
CA PHE A 151 -0.53 -10.70 8.19
C PHE A 151 -0.35 -10.29 9.66
N GLU A 152 -0.08 -11.24 10.55
CA GLU A 152 0.10 -10.99 12.00
C GLU A 152 1.46 -10.36 12.35
N SER A 153 2.45 -10.45 11.46
CA SER A 153 3.83 -10.02 11.70
C SER A 153 4.21 -8.70 11.00
N GLY A 154 3.29 -8.12 10.23
CA GLY A 154 3.47 -6.87 9.49
C GLY A 154 3.59 -7.08 7.97
N ILE A 155 2.49 -6.85 7.25
CA ILE A 155 2.40 -7.02 5.80
C ILE A 155 3.40 -6.12 5.03
N PRO A 156 3.61 -4.84 5.39
CA PRO A 156 4.53 -3.97 4.64
C PRO A 156 5.97 -4.48 4.66
N GLU A 157 6.49 -4.87 5.82
CA GLU A 157 7.85 -5.38 5.97
C GLU A 157 8.04 -6.67 5.16
N MET A 158 7.09 -7.61 5.28
CA MET A 158 7.16 -8.87 4.55
C MET A 158 6.97 -8.72 3.04
N PHE A 159 6.16 -7.76 2.60
CA PHE A 159 6.08 -7.37 1.20
C PHE A 159 7.44 -6.89 0.69
N TRP A 160 8.12 -6.01 1.42
CA TRP A 160 9.43 -5.53 1.03
C TRP A 160 10.50 -6.60 1.06
N GLN A 161 10.47 -7.54 2.01
CA GLN A 161 11.35 -8.70 2.02
C GLN A 161 11.07 -9.66 0.85
N LEU A 162 9.81 -9.85 0.46
CA LEU A 162 9.47 -10.64 -0.72
C LEU A 162 9.90 -9.95 -2.01
N VAL A 163 9.65 -8.64 -2.14
CA VAL A 163 10.15 -7.81 -3.24
C VAL A 163 11.68 -7.89 -3.32
N LYS A 164 12.38 -7.81 -2.19
CA LYS A 164 13.83 -8.00 -2.05
C LYS A 164 14.27 -9.37 -2.59
N ARG A 165 13.67 -10.46 -2.12
CA ARG A 165 13.96 -11.84 -2.59
C ARG A 165 13.68 -12.02 -4.07
N TRP A 166 12.53 -11.55 -4.55
CA TRP A 166 12.13 -11.61 -5.95
C TRP A 166 13.11 -10.84 -6.86
N HIS A 167 13.52 -9.66 -6.42
CA HIS A 167 14.52 -8.84 -7.11
C HIS A 167 15.91 -9.46 -7.12
N ALA A 168 16.31 -10.19 -6.08
CA ALA A 168 17.56 -10.92 -6.08
C ALA A 168 17.53 -12.04 -7.13
N LYS A 169 16.36 -12.68 -7.32
CA LYS A 169 16.16 -13.77 -8.29
C LYS A 169 15.99 -13.27 -9.74
N TYR A 170 15.43 -12.08 -9.95
CA TYR A 170 15.14 -11.51 -11.28
C TYR A 170 15.62 -10.04 -11.41
N PRO A 171 16.96 -9.79 -11.38
CA PRO A 171 17.51 -8.44 -11.28
C PRO A 171 17.17 -7.52 -12.46
N ASN A 172 16.94 -8.08 -13.66
CA ASN A 172 16.63 -7.31 -14.87
C ASN A 172 15.14 -6.98 -15.03
N ARG A 173 14.26 -7.50 -14.17
CA ARG A 173 12.80 -7.34 -14.34
C ARG A 173 12.25 -6.08 -13.66
N VAL A 174 12.97 -5.47 -12.73
CA VAL A 174 12.50 -4.30 -11.99
C VAL A 174 13.59 -3.25 -11.81
N SER A 175 13.33 -2.06 -12.35
CA SER A 175 14.12 -0.85 -12.12
C SER A 175 13.52 0.02 -11.02
N ALA A 176 14.34 0.88 -10.40
CA ALA A 176 13.87 1.88 -9.45
C ALA A 176 12.80 2.80 -10.07
N ARG A 177 12.84 3.02 -11.39
CA ARG A 177 11.79 3.72 -12.12
C ARG A 177 10.45 2.98 -12.07
N ARG A 178 10.43 1.65 -12.31
CA ARG A 178 9.19 0.84 -12.19
C ARG A 178 8.68 0.81 -10.76
N LEU A 179 9.57 0.65 -9.78
CA LEU A 179 9.23 0.70 -8.35
C LEU A 179 8.61 2.04 -7.97
N ARG A 180 9.23 3.15 -8.39
CA ARG A 180 8.71 4.50 -8.18
C ARG A 180 7.35 4.70 -8.84
N THR A 181 7.19 4.31 -10.10
CA THR A 181 5.91 4.40 -10.80
C THR A 181 4.83 3.58 -10.09
N ALA A 182 5.18 2.41 -9.55
CA ALA A 182 4.27 1.59 -8.76
C ALA A 182 3.87 2.29 -7.45
N LEU A 183 4.82 2.87 -6.72
CA LEU A 183 4.60 3.61 -5.47
C LEU A 183 3.75 4.87 -5.68
N GLN A 184 4.12 5.73 -6.63
CA GLN A 184 3.38 6.97 -6.97
C GLN A 184 1.94 6.68 -7.36
N SER A 185 1.72 5.61 -8.12
CA SER A 185 0.38 5.23 -8.55
C SER A 185 -0.52 4.69 -7.43
N CYS A 186 0.06 4.42 -6.25
CA CYS A 186 -0.67 4.04 -5.05
C CYS A 186 -0.78 5.21 -4.06
N SER A 187 -0.54 6.45 -4.52
CA SER A 187 -0.54 7.67 -3.69
C SER A 187 0.41 7.60 -2.50
N ILE A 188 1.45 6.76 -2.60
CA ILE A 188 2.57 6.80 -1.66
C ILE A 188 3.44 7.95 -2.11
N ASP A 189 3.46 9.00 -1.30
CA ASP A 189 4.21 10.20 -1.64
C ASP A 189 5.70 9.83 -1.74
N THR A 190 6.21 10.00 -2.94
CA THR A 190 7.64 9.97 -3.19
C THR A 190 7.94 11.41 -3.56
N GLU A 191 7.80 12.30 -2.57
CA GLU A 191 8.25 13.68 -2.68
C GLU A 191 9.63 13.64 -3.32
N GLU A 192 9.77 14.15 -4.54
CA GLU A 192 11.02 14.63 -5.15
C GLU A 192 10.91 14.68 -6.67
N THR A 193 11.16 15.87 -7.18
CA THR A 193 11.61 16.23 -8.52
C THR A 193 12.75 15.32 -9.02
N HIS A 194 12.73 14.97 -10.31
CA HIS A 194 13.75 14.10 -10.90
C HIS A 194 15.10 14.81 -11.02
N MET A 195 16.19 14.04 -10.87
CA MET A 195 17.55 14.53 -11.16
C MET A 195 17.62 15.17 -12.55
N PRO A 196 18.22 16.37 -12.69
CA PRO A 196 18.45 17.01 -13.98
C PRO A 196 19.19 16.10 -14.96
N LYS A 197 18.87 16.18 -16.26
CA LYS A 197 19.45 15.31 -17.30
C LYS A 197 20.99 15.35 -17.30
N LYS A 198 21.59 16.54 -17.17
CA LYS A 198 23.05 16.72 -17.08
C LYS A 198 23.67 15.90 -15.93
N HIS A 199 23.01 15.86 -14.78
CA HIS A 199 23.48 15.09 -13.61
C HIS A 199 23.33 13.58 -13.83
N LYS A 200 22.22 13.15 -14.47
CA LYS A 200 22.02 11.75 -14.84
C LYS A 200 23.10 11.27 -15.81
N ASP A 201 23.41 12.07 -16.83
CA ASP A 201 24.42 11.73 -17.82
C ASP A 201 25.83 11.65 -17.19
N ALA A 202 26.14 12.57 -16.26
CA ALA A 202 27.39 12.53 -15.49
C ALA A 202 27.47 11.28 -14.59
N LEU A 203 26.39 10.97 -13.87
CA LEU A 203 26.30 9.76 -13.04
C LEU A 203 26.46 8.50 -13.88
N HIS A 204 25.84 8.46 -15.06
CA HIS A 204 25.95 7.34 -15.99
C HIS A 204 27.39 7.13 -16.48
N LYS A 205 28.07 8.21 -16.89
CA LYS A 205 29.50 8.17 -17.26
C LYS A 205 30.40 7.68 -16.14
N MET A 206 30.01 7.93 -14.88
CA MET A 206 30.76 7.52 -13.69
C MET A 206 30.43 6.11 -13.19
N THR A 207 29.43 5.45 -13.76
CA THR A 207 28.95 4.14 -13.28
C THR A 207 30.07 3.12 -13.12
N GLN A 208 30.88 2.92 -14.16
CA GLN A 208 31.96 1.93 -14.12
C GLN A 208 33.01 2.30 -13.05
N PHE A 209 33.42 3.57 -13.03
CA PHE A 209 34.35 4.06 -12.01
C PHE A 209 33.81 3.83 -10.58
N LEU A 210 32.52 4.09 -10.33
CA LEU A 210 31.91 3.87 -9.03
C LEU A 210 31.86 2.39 -8.66
N VAL A 211 31.53 1.52 -9.62
CA VAL A 211 31.58 0.06 -9.44
C VAL A 211 32.99 -0.40 -9.07
N ASP A 212 34.02 0.19 -9.67
CA ASP A 212 35.41 -0.20 -9.46
C ASP A 212 36.02 0.35 -8.15
N ASN A 213 35.46 1.44 -7.59
CA ASN A 213 36.09 2.18 -6.49
C ASN A 213 35.29 2.20 -5.18
N ILE A 214 33.99 1.88 -5.20
CA ILE A 214 33.21 1.74 -3.97
C ILE A 214 33.51 0.37 -3.37
N MET A 215 34.09 0.35 -2.17
CA MET A 215 34.50 -0.88 -1.49
C MET A 215 33.36 -1.55 -0.72
N ASP A 216 32.53 -0.76 -0.05
CA ASP A 216 31.36 -1.28 0.68
C ASP A 216 30.25 -0.23 0.76
N ILE A 217 29.07 -0.60 0.27
CA ILE A 217 27.87 0.23 0.37
C ILE A 217 27.37 0.34 1.81
N ASN A 218 27.59 -0.68 2.64
CA ASN A 218 27.04 -0.73 3.99
C ASN A 218 27.59 0.40 4.88
N ILE A 219 28.82 0.87 4.62
CA ILE A 219 29.42 2.03 5.30
C ILE A 219 28.60 3.31 5.03
N MET A 220 28.01 3.43 3.85
CA MET A 220 27.21 4.59 3.45
C MET A 220 25.74 4.50 3.91
N MET A 221 25.22 3.29 4.13
CA MET A 221 23.79 3.06 4.43
C MET A 221 23.25 3.88 5.62
N PRO A 222 23.93 3.95 6.79
CA PRO A 222 23.42 4.74 7.92
C PRO A 222 23.29 6.24 7.59
N LEU A 223 24.23 6.79 6.81
CA LEU A 223 24.20 8.19 6.40
C LEU A 223 23.14 8.45 5.32
N LEU A 224 22.94 7.49 4.41
CA LEU A 224 21.89 7.55 3.41
C LEU A 224 20.48 7.52 4.03
N ILE A 225 20.30 6.75 5.11
CA ILE A 225 19.05 6.68 5.87
C ILE A 225 18.83 7.96 6.68
N SER A 226 19.82 8.36 7.49
CA SER A 226 19.71 9.56 8.34
C SER A 226 19.61 10.86 7.54
N GLY A 227 20.12 10.90 6.31
CA GLY A 227 19.96 12.01 5.38
C GLY A 227 18.62 12.02 4.65
N ASN A 228 17.68 11.10 4.96
CA ASN A 228 16.42 10.88 4.25
C ASN A 228 16.58 10.64 2.74
N ILE A 229 17.78 10.19 2.31
CA ILE A 229 18.05 9.86 0.91
C ILE A 229 17.41 8.50 0.58
N LEU A 230 17.51 7.55 1.50
CA LEU A 230 16.85 6.25 1.41
C LEU A 230 15.75 6.13 2.45
N SER A 231 14.54 5.81 2.00
CA SER A 231 13.48 5.26 2.85
C SER A 231 13.67 3.75 3.06
N ASP A 232 12.99 3.16 4.04
CA ASP A 232 13.00 1.72 4.34
C ASP A 232 12.79 0.85 3.08
N VAL A 233 11.89 1.31 2.20
CA VAL A 233 11.61 0.68 0.92
C VAL A 233 12.83 0.65 0.00
N THR A 234 13.47 1.80 -0.17
CA THR A 234 14.64 1.93 -1.05
C THR A 234 15.88 1.28 -0.45
N VAL A 235 15.99 1.22 0.88
CA VAL A 235 17.01 0.44 1.59
C VAL A 235 16.86 -1.04 1.22
N ALA A 236 15.66 -1.61 1.37
CA ALA A 236 15.41 -2.99 1.01
C ALA A 236 15.74 -3.28 -0.47
N TYR A 237 15.38 -2.36 -1.38
CA TYR A 237 15.69 -2.47 -2.81
C TYR A 237 17.19 -2.48 -3.10
N VAL A 238 17.95 -1.53 -2.52
CA VAL A 238 19.40 -1.39 -2.70
C VAL A 238 20.14 -2.58 -2.09
N SER A 239 19.72 -3.04 -0.91
CA SER A 239 20.37 -4.14 -0.18
C SER A 239 19.99 -5.53 -0.67
N ALA A 240 19.04 -5.67 -1.60
CA ALA A 240 18.56 -6.97 -2.08
C ALA A 240 19.59 -7.83 -2.83
N PRO A 241 20.37 -7.27 -3.78
CA PRO A 241 21.31 -8.06 -4.56
C PRO A 241 22.42 -8.65 -3.69
N SER A 242 22.96 -9.80 -4.10
CA SER A 242 24.08 -10.44 -3.41
C SER A 242 25.43 -9.80 -3.75
N THR A 243 25.58 -9.24 -4.96
CA THR A 243 26.84 -8.65 -5.42
C THR A 243 26.92 -7.15 -5.16
N LEU A 244 28.09 -6.66 -4.78
CA LEU A 244 28.35 -5.24 -4.54
C LEU A 244 28.02 -4.39 -5.79
N ASN A 245 28.45 -4.84 -6.97
CA ASN A 245 28.19 -4.15 -8.23
C ASN A 245 26.69 -3.92 -8.46
N GLN A 246 25.85 -4.94 -8.23
CA GLN A 246 24.40 -4.80 -8.37
C GLN A 246 23.80 -3.85 -7.31
N LYS A 247 24.32 -3.86 -6.08
CA LYS A 247 23.91 -2.90 -5.05
C LYS A 247 24.25 -1.45 -5.45
N ILE A 248 25.45 -1.23 -6.01
CA ILE A 248 25.89 0.06 -6.53
C ILE A 248 24.96 0.52 -7.65
N MET A 249 24.69 -0.33 -8.64
CA MET A 249 23.76 0.00 -9.73
C MET A 249 22.39 0.42 -9.19
N ARG A 250 21.85 -0.30 -8.20
CA ARG A 250 20.55 0.06 -7.59
C ARG A 250 20.58 1.35 -6.81
N LEU A 251 21.66 1.60 -6.07
CA LEU A 251 21.84 2.87 -5.37
C LEU A 251 21.84 4.04 -6.38
N LEU A 252 22.57 3.91 -7.48
CA LEU A 252 22.60 4.92 -8.55
C LEU A 252 21.22 5.12 -9.19
N GLU A 253 20.48 4.03 -9.41
CA GLU A 253 19.09 4.11 -9.88
C GLU A 253 18.21 4.91 -8.91
N VAL A 254 18.27 4.62 -7.60
CA VAL A 254 17.51 5.36 -6.58
C VAL A 254 17.92 6.84 -6.55
N LEU A 255 19.22 7.13 -6.54
CA LEU A 255 19.73 8.51 -6.55
C LEU A 255 19.27 9.29 -7.79
N SER A 256 19.19 8.64 -8.95
CA SER A 256 18.69 9.28 -10.19
C SER A 256 17.23 9.74 -10.12
N THR A 257 16.49 9.24 -9.11
CA THR A 257 15.12 9.66 -8.84
C THR A 257 15.05 10.92 -7.96
N LYS A 258 16.16 11.32 -7.32
CA LYS A 258 16.27 12.48 -6.42
C LYS A 258 16.79 13.71 -7.16
N GLU A 259 16.19 14.89 -6.98
CA GLU A 259 16.63 16.13 -7.67
C GLU A 259 18.11 16.43 -7.44
N HIS A 260 18.55 16.33 -6.18
CA HIS A 260 19.91 16.60 -5.75
C HIS A 260 20.72 15.33 -5.49
N GLY A 261 20.30 14.17 -6.01
CA GLY A 261 20.91 12.87 -5.69
C GLY A 261 22.43 12.80 -5.94
N LEU A 262 22.93 13.54 -6.95
CA LEU A 262 24.36 13.59 -7.26
C LEU A 262 25.16 14.32 -6.18
N TYR A 263 24.66 15.46 -5.69
CA TYR A 263 25.32 16.20 -4.62
C TYR A 263 25.22 15.47 -3.28
N MET A 264 24.05 14.87 -3.01
CA MET A 264 23.81 14.05 -1.84
C MET A 264 24.82 12.91 -1.75
N ILE A 265 25.04 12.15 -2.83
CA ILE A 265 26.00 11.04 -2.78
C ILE A 265 27.46 11.52 -2.69
N CYS A 266 27.80 12.68 -3.27
CA CYS A 266 29.13 13.28 -3.10
C CYS A 266 29.41 13.66 -1.63
N ASP A 267 28.42 14.21 -0.93
CA ASP A 267 28.54 14.52 0.50
C ASP A 267 28.73 13.25 1.34
N ILE A 268 27.97 12.19 1.04
CA ILE A 268 28.10 10.87 1.68
C ILE A 268 29.53 10.32 1.49
N PHE A 269 30.08 10.37 0.27
CA PHE A 269 31.44 9.91 0.01
C PHE A 269 32.47 10.69 0.82
N LYS A 270 32.34 12.01 0.94
CA LYS A 270 33.22 12.82 1.80
C LYS A 270 33.14 12.39 3.27
N LYS A 271 31.93 12.18 3.79
CA LYS A 271 31.70 11.78 5.18
C LYS A 271 32.18 10.37 5.50
N THR A 272 32.26 9.49 4.50
CA THR A 272 32.73 8.09 4.66
C THR A 272 34.20 7.90 4.33
N GLY A 273 34.99 8.98 4.17
CA GLY A 273 36.42 8.89 3.84
C GLY A 273 36.72 8.51 2.39
N GLN A 274 35.71 8.50 1.51
CA GLN A 274 35.83 8.22 0.08
C GLN A 274 35.83 9.52 -0.75
N GLY A 275 36.42 10.60 -0.21
CA GLY A 275 36.39 11.93 -0.80
C GLY A 275 36.93 12.00 -2.23
N PHE A 276 37.93 11.18 -2.57
CA PHE A 276 38.49 11.11 -3.93
C PHE A 276 37.43 10.73 -5.00
N ILE A 277 36.44 9.92 -4.63
CA ILE A 277 35.32 9.55 -5.51
C ILE A 277 34.45 10.79 -5.75
N ALA A 278 34.11 11.52 -4.68
CA ALA A 278 33.34 12.75 -4.78
C ALA A 278 34.05 13.82 -5.63
N ASP A 279 35.35 14.00 -5.44
CA ASP A 279 36.13 15.00 -6.16
C ASP A 279 36.19 14.68 -7.65
N ARG A 280 36.34 13.41 -8.02
CA ARG A 280 36.29 12.98 -9.43
C ARG A 280 34.90 13.16 -10.05
N MET A 281 33.84 12.89 -9.29
CA MET A 281 32.45 13.11 -9.74
C MET A 281 32.16 14.59 -9.98
N ILE A 282 32.60 15.47 -9.07
CA ILE A 282 32.45 16.93 -9.19
C ILE A 282 33.31 17.45 -10.35
N GLY A 283 34.52 16.91 -10.55
CA GLY A 283 35.38 17.29 -11.68
C GLY A 283 34.74 17.06 -13.05
N ILE A 284 33.94 16.02 -13.22
CA ILE A 284 33.18 15.74 -14.45
C ILE A 284 31.97 16.68 -14.64
N PHE A 285 31.59 17.42 -13.59
CA PHE A 285 30.47 18.34 -13.64
C PHE A 285 30.88 19.79 -13.97
N ILE A 286 32.08 20.18 -13.56
CA ILE A 286 32.66 21.52 -13.76
C ILE A 286 33.19 21.70 -15.20
N PHE A 287 33.50 20.61 -15.89
CA PHE A 287 33.89 20.56 -17.30
C PHE A 287 32.78 19.93 -18.17
#